data_AF-A0A524GZW8-F1
#
_entry.id   AF-A0A524GZW8-F1
#
_cell.length_a   1.000
_cell.length_b   1.000
_cell.length_c   1.000
_cell.angle_alpha   90.00
_cell.angle_beta   90.00
_cell.angle_gamma   90.00
#
_symmetry.space_group_name_H-M   'P 1'
#
loop_
_entity.id
_entity.type
_entity.pdbx_description
1 polymer ?
#
loop_
_entity_poly.entity_id
_entity_poly.type
_entity_poly.pdbx_seq_one_letter_code
_entity_poly.pdbx_strand_id
1 'polypeptide(L)'
;MKNSIANFLSAMFILALAGCTASESAGPVPGFVAPTAASIPESVTVIPTSVPEPLPAGYTDLLEKKVTSGEWTLESGLVTLLRMFAGEIQVSQAGLGPGVMATEGTGVLQLAEQYVQSGSVQATRDELARLINLLIPSEEALQEYSIPADQVTSLGRRTPGLAAPSNQDLLRCDKLWENGFPNRALPSFPCFQAGKREIDGNIHRVFYPLAWNGDETRVPYYAATLEAVEESIAVYKALGTVKRIYIVFSTLDYRGFDATTYYGWYYRPSEACPILIHLVATTRNDPIAFK
;
A
#
# COMPACT_ATOMS: atom_id res chain seq x y z
N MET A 1 -10.65 14.18 19.30
CA MET A 1 -9.57 13.34 18.71
C MET A 1 -10.07 11.95 18.33
N LYS A 2 -10.46 11.05 19.26
CA LYS A 2 -10.90 9.67 18.91
C LYS A 2 -11.85 9.61 17.69
N ASN A 3 -12.96 10.35 17.72
CA ASN A 3 -13.94 10.36 16.62
C ASN A 3 -13.39 10.92 15.29
N SER A 4 -12.40 11.80 15.32
CA SER A 4 -11.79 12.39 14.11
C SER A 4 -10.86 11.38 13.42
N ILE A 5 -10.05 10.66 14.21
CA ILE A 5 -9.19 9.57 13.72
C ILE A 5 -10.04 8.40 13.20
N ALA A 6 -11.09 8.00 13.94
CA ALA A 6 -12.00 6.93 13.51
C ALA A 6 -12.72 7.28 12.19
N ASN A 7 -13.29 8.49 12.07
CA ASN A 7 -13.96 8.92 10.83
C ASN A 7 -12.99 8.99 9.64
N PHE A 8 -11.77 9.49 9.84
CA PHE A 8 -10.75 9.54 8.77
C PHE A 8 -10.36 8.13 8.32
N LEU A 9 -10.04 7.23 9.26
CA LEU A 9 -9.70 5.84 8.95
C LEU A 9 -10.88 5.14 8.28
N SER A 10 -12.10 5.24 8.80
CA SER A 10 -13.30 4.59 8.23
C SER A 10 -13.56 5.05 6.78
N ALA A 11 -13.51 6.36 6.51
CA ALA A 11 -13.64 6.89 5.15
C ALA A 11 -12.54 6.37 4.18
N MET A 12 -11.31 6.21 4.66
CA MET A 12 -10.22 5.64 3.87
C MET A 12 -10.32 4.12 3.70
N PHE A 13 -10.75 3.39 4.73
CA PHE A 13 -10.97 1.95 4.67
C PHE A 13 -12.12 1.58 3.74
N ILE A 14 -13.14 2.44 3.59
CA ILE A 14 -14.20 2.27 2.59
C ILE A 14 -13.62 2.23 1.16
N LEU A 15 -12.78 3.21 0.80
CA LEU A 15 -12.07 3.21 -0.49
C LEU A 15 -11.08 2.04 -0.62
N ALA A 16 -10.51 1.59 0.50
CA ALA A 16 -9.63 0.42 0.59
C ALA A 16 -10.35 -0.92 0.88
N LEU A 17 -11.69 -1.00 0.71
CA LEU A 17 -12.46 -2.27 0.80
C LEU A 17 -13.29 -2.66 -0.45
N ALA A 18 -13.43 -1.78 -1.44
CA ALA A 18 -14.09 -2.06 -2.73
C ALA A 18 -13.36 -3.01 -3.71
N GLY A 19 -12.07 -3.27 -3.52
CA GLY A 19 -11.20 -4.12 -4.37
C GLY A 19 -10.74 -5.46 -3.78
N CYS A 20 -11.01 -5.79 -2.49
CA CYS A 20 -10.70 -7.12 -1.91
C CYS A 20 -11.81 -8.10 -2.31
N THR A 21 -13.02 -7.57 -2.56
CA THR A 21 -14.18 -8.30 -3.05
C THR A 21 -13.84 -8.90 -4.41
N ALA A 22 -13.83 -10.23 -4.49
CA ALA A 22 -13.80 -10.89 -5.78
C ALA A 22 -15.09 -10.53 -6.51
N SER A 23 -15.00 -9.80 -7.61
CA SER A 23 -16.16 -9.45 -8.42
C SER A 23 -16.72 -10.74 -9.05
N GLU A 24 -17.74 -11.30 -8.41
CA GLU A 24 -18.44 -12.47 -8.90
C GLU A 24 -19.20 -12.05 -10.16
N SER A 25 -18.78 -12.59 -11.31
CA SER A 25 -19.13 -12.13 -12.66
C SER A 25 -20.62 -11.77 -12.80
N ALA A 26 -20.93 -10.47 -12.73
CA ALA A 26 -22.28 -9.98 -12.98
C ALA A 26 -22.74 -10.40 -14.39
N GLY A 27 -23.93 -11.01 -14.47
CA GLY A 27 -24.51 -11.49 -15.72
C GLY A 27 -24.74 -10.37 -16.75
N PRO A 28 -24.78 -10.71 -18.06
CA PRO A 28 -24.86 -9.72 -19.12
C PRO A 28 -26.13 -8.86 -19.03
N VAL A 29 -25.94 -7.54 -18.97
CA VAL A 29 -27.03 -6.56 -19.03
C VAL A 29 -27.61 -6.52 -20.45
N PRO A 30 -28.95 -6.61 -20.64
CA PRO A 30 -29.57 -6.53 -21.96
C PRO A 30 -29.29 -5.21 -22.70
N GLY A 31 -29.08 -5.31 -24.01
CA GLY A 31 -28.50 -4.23 -24.82
C GLY A 31 -29.34 -2.96 -24.96
N PHE A 32 -28.64 -1.82 -24.98
CA PHE A 32 -29.20 -0.50 -25.28
C PHE A 32 -29.21 -0.24 -26.79
N VAL A 33 -30.30 0.28 -27.33
CA VAL A 33 -30.44 0.57 -28.77
C VAL A 33 -29.86 1.95 -29.09
N ALA A 34 -28.95 2.03 -30.05
CA ALA A 34 -28.30 3.29 -30.45
C ALA A 34 -29.23 4.18 -31.31
N PRO A 35 -29.25 5.52 -31.12
CA PRO A 35 -29.98 6.44 -31.99
C PRO A 35 -29.28 6.65 -33.34
N THR A 36 -30.07 6.73 -34.41
CA THR A 36 -29.60 7.05 -35.77
C THR A 36 -29.15 8.51 -35.89
N ALA A 37 -27.94 8.75 -36.40
CA ALA A 37 -27.38 10.09 -36.59
C ALA A 37 -27.92 10.80 -37.84
N ALA A 38 -28.13 12.12 -37.75
CA ALA A 38 -28.43 12.99 -38.87
C ALA A 38 -27.16 13.69 -39.39
N SER A 39 -27.04 13.84 -40.71
CA SER A 39 -25.89 14.47 -41.39
C SER A 39 -25.87 15.99 -41.23
N ILE A 40 -24.70 16.55 -40.88
CA ILE A 40 -24.45 17.99 -40.72
C ILE A 40 -23.45 18.45 -41.81
N PRO A 41 -23.52 19.69 -42.33
CA PRO A 41 -22.72 20.14 -43.48
C PRO A 41 -21.22 20.29 -43.20
N GLU A 42 -20.41 20.19 -44.26
CA GLU A 42 -18.96 20.42 -44.23
C GLU A 42 -18.61 21.84 -43.74
N SER A 43 -17.63 21.92 -42.84
CA SER A 43 -17.10 23.18 -42.30
C SER A 43 -15.61 23.33 -42.62
N VAL A 44 -15.16 24.58 -42.69
CA VAL A 44 -13.88 24.99 -43.29
C VAL A 44 -12.66 24.46 -42.52
N THR A 45 -11.72 23.87 -43.26
CA THR A 45 -10.46 23.33 -42.75
C THR A 45 -9.53 24.42 -42.21
N VAL A 46 -9.63 24.74 -40.92
CA VAL A 46 -8.57 25.43 -40.18
C VAL A 46 -7.48 24.40 -39.87
N ILE A 47 -6.24 24.65 -40.29
CA ILE A 47 -5.08 23.82 -39.95
C ILE A 47 -4.89 23.93 -38.43
N PRO A 48 -5.05 22.85 -37.63
CA PRO A 48 -4.98 22.95 -36.19
C PRO A 48 -3.53 23.19 -35.76
N THR A 49 -3.32 24.27 -34.99
CA THR A 49 -2.17 24.39 -34.09
C THR A 49 -2.08 23.10 -33.27
N SER A 50 -0.89 22.51 -33.15
CA SER A 50 -0.69 21.22 -32.49
C SER A 50 -1.36 21.19 -31.12
N VAL A 51 -2.39 20.37 -30.97
CA VAL A 51 -3.07 20.16 -29.69
C VAL A 51 -2.04 19.63 -28.70
N PRO A 52 -1.85 20.26 -27.53
CA PRO A 52 -0.95 19.74 -26.51
C PRO A 52 -1.34 18.31 -26.15
N GLU A 53 -0.36 17.41 -26.17
CA GLU A 53 -0.59 16.01 -25.82
C GLU A 53 -1.13 15.93 -24.38
N PRO A 54 -2.17 15.12 -24.10
CA PRO A 54 -2.70 14.99 -22.76
C PRO A 54 -1.63 14.55 -21.75
N LEU A 55 -1.74 15.08 -20.54
CA LEU A 55 -0.94 14.65 -19.40
C LEU A 55 -1.38 13.23 -18.99
N PRO A 56 -0.45 12.34 -18.58
CA PRO A 56 -0.80 11.01 -18.07
C PRO A 56 -1.75 11.10 -16.87
N ALA A 57 -2.82 10.31 -16.84
CA ALA A 57 -3.73 10.31 -15.69
C ALA A 57 -3.16 9.55 -14.50
N GLY A 58 -2.26 8.58 -14.70
CA GLY A 58 -1.56 7.87 -13.63
C GLY A 58 -0.17 7.33 -13.98
N TYR A 59 0.45 6.62 -13.02
CA TYR A 59 1.79 6.04 -13.20
C TYR A 59 1.84 4.92 -14.25
N THR A 60 0.73 4.21 -14.48
CA THR A 60 0.57 3.24 -15.57
C THR A 60 0.66 3.90 -16.93
N ASP A 61 -0.10 4.97 -17.13
CA ASP A 61 -0.18 5.71 -18.39
C ASP A 61 1.15 6.41 -18.68
N LEU A 62 1.81 6.91 -17.63
CA LEU A 62 3.17 7.44 -17.69
C LEU A 62 4.17 6.38 -18.17
N LEU A 63 4.10 5.18 -17.60
CA LEU A 63 4.96 4.05 -17.97
C LEU A 63 4.71 3.65 -19.44
N GLU A 64 3.45 3.48 -19.84
CA GLU A 64 3.08 3.16 -21.23
C GLU A 64 3.56 4.25 -22.20
N LYS A 65 3.37 5.53 -21.86
CA LYS A 65 3.80 6.68 -22.67
C LYS A 65 5.33 6.72 -22.82
N LYS A 66 6.09 6.55 -21.74
CA LYS A 66 7.57 6.55 -21.77
C LYS A 66 8.16 5.32 -22.44
N VAL A 67 7.47 4.17 -22.39
CA VAL A 67 7.85 2.97 -23.16
C VAL A 67 7.57 3.19 -24.65
N THR A 68 6.41 3.76 -24.99
CA THR A 68 6.02 4.04 -26.39
C THR A 68 6.91 5.10 -27.05
N SER A 69 7.36 6.10 -26.29
CA SER A 69 8.34 7.10 -26.77
C SER A 69 9.77 6.56 -26.89
N GLY A 70 10.06 5.38 -26.36
CA GLY A 70 11.41 4.80 -26.27
C GLY A 70 12.31 5.49 -25.23
N GLU A 71 11.76 6.34 -24.36
CA GLU A 71 12.50 6.97 -23.26
C GLU A 71 12.87 5.94 -22.18
N TRP A 72 11.98 4.99 -21.91
CA TRP A 72 12.17 3.86 -21.00
C TRP A 72 11.98 2.52 -21.73
N THR A 73 12.59 1.46 -21.21
CA THR A 73 12.07 0.10 -21.41
C THR A 73 11.05 -0.22 -20.31
N LEU A 74 10.25 -1.26 -20.50
CA LEU A 74 9.30 -1.69 -19.46
C LEU A 74 10.02 -2.02 -18.15
N GLU A 75 11.17 -2.70 -18.26
CA GLU A 75 12.06 -3.03 -17.13
C GLU A 75 12.54 -1.79 -16.39
N SER A 76 13.12 -0.81 -17.11
CA SER A 76 13.68 0.38 -16.46
C SER A 76 12.59 1.23 -15.83
N GLY A 77 11.42 1.32 -16.47
CA GLY A 77 10.29 2.08 -15.95
C GLY A 77 9.69 1.47 -14.69
N LEU A 78 9.45 0.14 -14.69
CA LEU A 78 8.94 -0.57 -13.50
C LEU A 78 9.91 -0.45 -12.32
N VAL A 79 11.21 -0.71 -12.53
CA VAL A 79 12.22 -0.57 -11.46
C VAL A 79 12.30 0.87 -10.96
N THR A 80 12.27 1.87 -11.84
CA THR A 80 12.33 3.30 -11.45
C THR A 80 11.12 3.69 -10.60
N LEU A 81 9.90 3.32 -11.03
CA LEU A 81 8.68 3.65 -10.29
C LEU A 81 8.61 2.93 -8.94
N LEU A 82 8.95 1.64 -8.88
CA LEU A 82 8.96 0.91 -7.59
C LEU A 82 10.07 1.39 -6.64
N ARG A 83 11.25 1.78 -7.14
CA ARG A 83 12.30 2.40 -6.31
C ARG A 83 11.86 3.75 -5.73
N MET A 84 11.11 4.53 -6.51
CA MET A 84 10.52 5.77 -6.04
C MET A 84 9.47 5.49 -4.95
N PHE A 85 8.58 4.52 -5.16
CA PHE A 85 7.60 4.09 -4.14
C PHE A 85 8.26 3.53 -2.87
N ALA A 86 9.43 2.90 -3.00
CA ALA A 86 10.20 2.39 -1.87
C ALA A 86 11.00 3.48 -1.13
N GLY A 87 11.03 4.71 -1.65
CA GLY A 87 11.85 5.80 -1.12
C GLY A 87 13.36 5.69 -1.43
N GLU A 88 13.77 4.71 -2.25
CA GLU A 88 15.18 4.52 -2.66
C GLU A 88 15.67 5.64 -3.59
N ILE A 89 14.76 6.26 -4.34
CA ILE A 89 15.02 7.47 -5.14
C ILE A 89 13.94 8.52 -4.90
N GLN A 90 14.30 9.79 -5.01
CA GLN A 90 13.36 10.90 -4.93
C GLN A 90 12.54 11.02 -6.22
N VAL A 91 11.33 11.60 -6.12
CA VAL A 91 10.46 11.90 -7.27
C VAL A 91 11.18 12.72 -8.36
N SER A 92 12.05 13.64 -7.96
CA SER A 92 12.90 14.46 -8.85
C SER A 92 13.95 13.65 -9.62
N GLN A 93 14.35 12.49 -9.10
CA GLN A 93 15.31 11.57 -9.73
C GLN A 93 14.60 10.52 -10.61
N ALA A 94 13.32 10.26 -10.36
CA ALA A 94 12.51 9.28 -11.09
C ALA A 94 12.11 9.73 -12.51
N GLY A 95 12.44 10.96 -12.94
CA GLY A 95 12.27 11.40 -14.32
C GLY A 95 10.81 11.45 -14.81
N LEU A 96 9.84 11.59 -13.90
CA LEU A 96 8.41 11.49 -14.23
C LEU A 96 7.92 12.52 -15.26
N GLY A 97 8.60 13.67 -15.37
CA GLY A 97 8.13 14.82 -16.15
C GLY A 97 7.03 15.61 -15.42
N PRO A 98 6.47 16.65 -16.05
CA PRO A 98 5.44 17.47 -15.45
C PRO A 98 4.07 16.76 -15.44
N GLY A 99 3.27 17.02 -14.40
CA GLY A 99 1.82 16.76 -14.42
C GLY A 99 1.35 15.37 -13.98
N VAL A 100 2.24 14.49 -13.51
CA VAL A 100 1.83 13.20 -12.92
C VAL A 100 1.22 13.47 -11.53
N MET A 101 -0.11 13.50 -11.46
CA MET A 101 -0.85 13.87 -10.25
C MET A 101 -1.45 12.68 -9.47
N ALA A 102 -1.41 11.46 -10.01
CA ALA A 102 -1.96 10.29 -9.34
C ALA A 102 -1.12 9.86 -8.12
N THR A 103 -1.82 9.38 -7.10
CA THR A 103 -1.26 8.78 -5.90
C THR A 103 -1.31 7.24 -5.91
N GLU A 104 -1.91 6.63 -6.94
CA GLU A 104 -2.18 5.18 -6.98
C GLU A 104 -1.08 4.40 -7.71
N GLY A 105 -0.28 3.63 -6.96
CA GLY A 105 0.78 2.76 -7.49
C GLY A 105 0.33 1.35 -7.93
N THR A 106 -0.93 0.99 -7.69
CA THR A 106 -1.47 -0.39 -7.82
C THR A 106 -1.21 -1.03 -9.18
N GLY A 107 -1.49 -0.33 -10.28
CA GLY A 107 -1.29 -0.88 -11.62
C GLY A 107 0.20 -1.15 -11.95
N VAL A 108 1.11 -0.35 -11.40
CA VAL A 108 2.56 -0.54 -11.56
C VAL A 108 3.02 -1.80 -10.81
N LEU A 109 2.51 -2.02 -9.59
CA LEU A 109 2.78 -3.24 -8.81
C LEU A 109 2.27 -4.49 -9.54
N GLN A 110 1.05 -4.45 -10.08
CA GLN A 110 0.48 -5.55 -10.85
C GLN A 110 1.31 -5.88 -12.10
N LEU A 111 1.75 -4.87 -12.86
CA LEU A 111 2.63 -5.05 -14.02
C LEU A 111 4.01 -5.59 -13.60
N ALA A 112 4.55 -5.14 -12.47
CA ALA A 112 5.81 -5.65 -11.94
C ALA A 112 5.71 -7.13 -11.54
N GLU A 113 4.64 -7.57 -10.87
CA GLU A 113 4.48 -8.99 -10.51
C GLU A 113 4.20 -9.88 -11.72
N GLN A 114 3.49 -9.38 -12.73
CA GLN A 114 3.41 -10.05 -14.03
C GLN A 114 4.80 -10.20 -14.66
N TYR A 115 5.64 -9.16 -14.62
CA TYR A 115 7.03 -9.25 -15.10
C TYR A 115 7.88 -10.22 -14.25
N VAL A 116 7.74 -10.24 -12.93
CA VAL A 116 8.41 -11.23 -12.06
C VAL A 116 8.01 -12.66 -12.45
N GLN A 117 6.78 -12.90 -12.85
CA GLN A 117 6.32 -14.23 -13.28
C GLN A 117 6.78 -14.62 -14.69
N SER A 118 6.68 -13.72 -15.68
CA SER A 118 6.85 -14.05 -17.11
C SER A 118 7.97 -13.32 -17.86
N GLY A 119 8.68 -12.40 -17.21
CA GLY A 119 9.75 -11.60 -17.82
C GLY A 119 10.98 -12.42 -18.22
N SER A 120 11.74 -11.91 -19.18
CA SER A 120 12.92 -12.60 -19.73
C SER A 120 14.24 -12.24 -19.03
N VAL A 121 14.34 -11.05 -18.42
CA VAL A 121 15.58 -10.56 -17.80
C VAL A 121 15.62 -10.93 -16.32
N GLN A 122 16.36 -11.97 -15.96
CA GLN A 122 16.40 -12.49 -14.59
C GLN A 122 16.77 -11.42 -13.53
N ALA A 123 17.81 -10.62 -13.79
CA ALA A 123 18.23 -9.56 -12.86
C ALA A 123 17.13 -8.52 -12.60
N THR A 124 16.29 -8.21 -13.61
CA THR A 124 15.11 -7.34 -13.43
C THR A 124 14.04 -8.03 -12.58
N ARG A 125 13.79 -9.33 -12.80
CA ARG A 125 12.83 -10.09 -12.00
C ARG A 125 13.23 -10.13 -10.52
N ASP A 126 14.52 -10.34 -10.24
CA ASP A 126 15.06 -10.38 -8.87
C ASP A 126 14.93 -9.01 -8.19
N GLU A 127 15.26 -7.92 -8.88
CA GLU A 127 15.13 -6.55 -8.36
C GLU A 127 13.66 -6.13 -8.17
N LEU A 128 12.78 -6.43 -9.12
CA LEU A 128 11.35 -6.17 -8.96
C LEU A 128 10.79 -6.98 -7.78
N ALA A 129 11.13 -8.27 -7.65
CA ALA A 129 10.69 -9.09 -6.53
C ALA A 129 11.17 -8.53 -5.18
N ARG A 130 12.40 -8.02 -5.10
CA ARG A 130 12.93 -7.32 -3.91
C ARG A 130 12.10 -6.08 -3.59
N LEU A 131 11.85 -5.22 -4.57
CA LEU A 131 11.08 -3.97 -4.41
C LEU A 131 9.62 -4.23 -4.05
N ILE A 132 8.99 -5.23 -4.65
CA ILE A 132 7.63 -5.67 -4.33
C ILE A 132 7.57 -6.17 -2.88
N ASN A 133 8.53 -7.00 -2.44
CA ASN A 133 8.58 -7.52 -1.08
C ASN A 133 8.99 -6.46 -0.02
N LEU A 134 9.54 -5.33 -0.46
CA LEU A 134 9.77 -4.14 0.36
C LEU A 134 8.48 -3.32 0.53
N LEU A 135 7.77 -3.06 -0.57
CA LEU A 135 6.51 -2.31 -0.59
C LEU A 135 5.34 -3.08 0.02
N ILE A 136 5.29 -4.39 -0.22
CA ILE A 136 4.23 -5.29 0.18
C ILE A 136 4.86 -6.57 0.78
N PRO A 137 5.35 -6.51 2.04
CA PRO A 137 5.83 -7.68 2.77
C PRO A 137 4.70 -8.69 2.97
N SER A 138 4.94 -9.98 2.70
CA SER A 138 3.91 -11.01 2.90
C SER A 138 3.49 -11.16 4.36
N GLU A 139 2.26 -11.62 4.61
CA GLU A 139 1.73 -11.81 5.97
C GLU A 139 2.57 -12.79 6.80
N GLU A 140 3.18 -13.79 6.16
CA GLU A 140 4.08 -14.76 6.78
C GLU A 140 5.41 -14.11 7.19
N ALA A 141 6.03 -13.33 6.28
CA ALA A 141 7.27 -12.62 6.59
C ALA A 141 7.05 -11.58 7.70
N LEU A 142 5.92 -10.86 7.71
CA LEU A 142 5.58 -9.94 8.80
C LEU A 142 5.42 -10.67 10.13
N GLN A 143 4.80 -11.85 10.14
CA GLN A 143 4.70 -12.69 11.35
C GLN A 143 6.07 -13.15 11.85
N GLU A 144 7.02 -13.47 10.95
CA GLU A 144 8.39 -13.86 11.32
C GLU A 144 9.13 -12.77 12.13
N TYR A 145 8.87 -11.48 11.86
CA TYR A 145 9.45 -10.35 12.60
C TYR A 145 8.48 -9.68 13.59
N SER A 146 7.44 -10.41 14.04
CA SER A 146 6.41 -9.91 14.97
C SER A 146 6.37 -10.66 16.31
N ILE A 147 5.93 -9.97 17.36
CA ILE A 147 5.39 -10.59 18.58
C ILE A 147 3.88 -10.34 18.73
N PRO A 148 3.09 -11.33 19.19
CA PRO A 148 1.67 -11.12 19.47
C PRO A 148 1.41 -10.04 20.54
N ALA A 149 0.43 -9.16 20.32
CA ALA A 149 0.15 -8.02 21.21
C ALA A 149 -0.28 -8.41 22.65
N ASP A 150 -0.86 -9.60 22.83
CA ASP A 150 -1.21 -10.21 24.12
C ASP A 150 0.02 -10.66 24.93
N GLN A 151 1.12 -11.00 24.25
CA GLN A 151 2.40 -11.27 24.91
C GLN A 151 3.07 -9.98 25.43
N VAL A 152 2.81 -8.83 24.81
CA VAL A 152 3.44 -7.56 25.22
C VAL A 152 2.83 -7.01 26.52
N THR A 153 1.49 -7.08 26.64
CA THR A 153 0.79 -6.62 27.85
C THR A 153 1.10 -7.47 29.08
N SER A 154 1.38 -8.76 28.90
CA SER A 154 1.87 -9.65 29.97
C SER A 154 3.32 -9.35 30.37
N LEU A 155 4.20 -8.97 29.43
CA LEU A 155 5.55 -8.48 29.73
C LEU A 155 5.58 -7.13 30.46
N GLY A 156 4.55 -6.29 30.27
CA GLY A 156 4.36 -5.03 30.99
C GLY A 156 4.08 -5.23 32.49
N ARG A 157 3.34 -6.28 32.87
CA ARG A 157 3.19 -6.73 34.27
C ARG A 157 4.35 -7.63 34.68
N ARG A 158 5.54 -7.03 34.79
CA ARG A 158 6.76 -7.73 35.23
C ARG A 158 6.54 -8.47 36.55
N THR A 159 6.76 -9.78 36.55
CA THR A 159 7.13 -10.50 37.76
C THR A 159 8.52 -10.00 38.20
N PRO A 160 8.70 -9.50 39.44
CA PRO A 160 10.01 -9.03 39.90
C PRO A 160 11.10 -10.11 39.75
N GLY A 161 12.24 -9.73 39.18
CA GLY A 161 13.40 -10.62 39.00
C GLY A 161 13.59 -11.20 37.58
N LEU A 162 12.64 -11.01 36.65
CA LEU A 162 12.85 -11.35 35.24
C LEU A 162 13.60 -10.23 34.50
N ALA A 163 14.45 -10.61 33.54
CA ALA A 163 15.10 -9.67 32.64
C ALA A 163 14.06 -8.88 31.84
N ALA A 164 14.34 -7.59 31.59
CA ALA A 164 13.50 -6.79 30.73
C ALA A 164 13.48 -7.39 29.30
N PRO A 165 12.35 -7.34 28.58
CA PRO A 165 12.35 -7.57 27.14
C PRO A 165 13.39 -6.67 26.48
N SER A 166 14.11 -7.17 25.49
CA SER A 166 14.97 -6.31 24.69
C SER A 166 14.12 -5.20 24.09
N ASN A 167 14.59 -3.96 24.20
CA ASN A 167 14.06 -2.86 23.39
C ASN A 167 14.20 -3.24 21.90
N GLN A 168 13.34 -2.69 21.04
CA GLN A 168 13.47 -2.88 19.60
C GLN A 168 14.85 -2.38 19.14
N ASP A 169 15.57 -3.22 18.42
CA ASP A 169 16.79 -2.81 17.72
C ASP A 169 16.38 -2.06 16.45
N LEU A 170 16.18 -0.74 16.61
CA LEU A 170 15.75 0.15 15.53
C LEU A 170 16.65 0.01 14.30
N LEU A 171 17.98 0.00 14.49
CA LEU A 171 18.95 -0.11 13.41
C LEU A 171 18.81 -1.43 12.63
N ARG A 172 18.53 -2.55 13.31
CA ARG A 172 18.23 -3.81 12.62
C ARG A 172 16.89 -3.76 11.89
N CYS A 173 15.88 -3.08 12.44
CA CYS A 173 14.56 -2.98 11.82
C CYS A 173 14.54 -2.03 10.61
N ASP A 174 15.29 -0.94 10.65
CA ASP A 174 15.52 -0.07 9.50
C ASP A 174 16.23 -0.85 8.39
N LYS A 175 17.27 -1.61 8.74
CA LYS A 175 17.93 -2.54 7.79
C LYS A 175 17.03 -3.66 7.27
N LEU A 176 16.04 -4.11 8.04
CA LEU A 176 15.07 -5.09 7.56
C LEU A 176 14.20 -4.48 6.44
N TRP A 177 13.74 -3.24 6.63
CA TRP A 177 13.07 -2.49 5.57
C TRP A 177 14.01 -2.26 4.37
N GLU A 178 15.22 -1.71 4.55
CA GLU A 178 16.17 -1.47 3.44
C GLU A 178 16.44 -2.72 2.56
N ASN A 179 16.47 -3.92 3.16
CA ASN A 179 16.77 -5.17 2.45
C ASN A 179 15.51 -5.93 1.97
N GLY A 180 14.31 -5.54 2.41
CA GLY A 180 13.06 -6.23 2.11
C GLY A 180 12.79 -7.51 2.91
N PHE A 181 11.62 -8.11 2.69
CA PHE A 181 11.07 -9.19 3.52
C PHE A 181 10.90 -10.53 2.77
N PRO A 182 11.17 -11.69 3.40
CA PRO A 182 11.96 -11.87 4.60
C PRO A 182 13.47 -11.73 4.30
N ASN A 183 14.21 -11.05 5.18
CA ASN A 183 15.66 -10.94 5.04
C ASN A 183 16.36 -12.18 5.60
N ARG A 184 16.53 -13.20 4.74
CA ARG A 184 17.20 -14.47 5.08
C ARG A 184 18.69 -14.37 5.43
N ALA A 185 19.32 -13.21 5.23
CA ALA A 185 20.71 -12.97 5.65
C ALA A 185 20.83 -12.57 7.14
N LEU A 186 19.70 -12.22 7.79
CA LEU A 186 19.63 -11.92 9.22
C LEU A 186 18.81 -13.01 9.94
N PRO A 187 19.19 -13.43 11.16
CA PRO A 187 18.28 -14.22 11.99
C PRO A 187 17.05 -13.35 12.35
N SER A 188 15.87 -13.95 12.55
CA SER A 188 14.66 -13.24 12.97
C SER A 188 14.83 -12.47 14.29
N PHE A 189 14.10 -11.36 14.42
CA PHE A 189 14.03 -10.45 15.56
C PHE A 189 12.73 -9.64 15.50
N PRO A 190 12.16 -9.22 16.64
CA PRO A 190 10.88 -8.54 16.63
C PRO A 190 11.03 -7.06 16.26
N CYS A 191 10.43 -6.67 15.14
CA CYS A 191 10.26 -5.28 14.72
C CYS A 191 8.83 -4.77 14.89
N PHE A 192 7.87 -5.69 14.96
CA PHE A 192 6.44 -5.36 15.04
C PHE A 192 5.77 -6.02 16.23
N GLN A 193 4.66 -5.44 16.64
CA GLN A 193 3.62 -6.15 17.37
C GLN A 193 2.51 -6.51 16.38
N ALA A 194 2.01 -7.75 16.47
CA ALA A 194 0.89 -8.23 15.68
C ALA A 194 -0.36 -8.31 16.58
N GLY A 195 -1.30 -7.40 16.33
CA GLY A 195 -2.67 -7.54 16.83
C GLY A 195 -3.54 -8.29 15.82
N LYS A 196 -4.62 -8.92 16.30
CA LYS A 196 -5.56 -9.67 15.46
C LYS A 196 -7.01 -9.52 15.95
N ARG A 197 -7.96 -9.58 15.02
CA ARG A 197 -9.41 -9.69 15.31
C ARG A 197 -10.04 -10.70 14.36
N GLU A 198 -10.92 -11.54 14.88
CA GLU A 198 -11.73 -12.44 14.07
C GLU A 198 -13.04 -11.73 13.70
N ILE A 199 -13.33 -11.63 12.41
CA ILE A 199 -14.50 -10.94 11.86
C ILE A 199 -15.03 -11.82 10.73
N ASP A 200 -16.31 -12.21 10.81
CA ASP A 200 -16.96 -13.08 9.80
C ASP A 200 -16.13 -14.34 9.45
N GLY A 201 -15.60 -15.02 10.48
CA GLY A 201 -14.75 -16.21 10.36
C GLY A 201 -13.33 -15.98 9.82
N ASN A 202 -12.94 -14.73 9.52
CA ASN A 202 -11.63 -14.37 8.99
C ASN A 202 -10.77 -13.70 10.07
N ILE A 203 -9.48 -14.06 10.15
CA ILE A 203 -8.53 -13.46 11.11
C ILE A 203 -7.82 -12.27 10.45
N HIS A 204 -8.29 -11.06 10.71
CA HIS A 204 -7.66 -9.83 10.26
C HIS A 204 -6.51 -9.45 11.20
N ARG A 205 -5.40 -8.94 10.65
CA ARG A 205 -4.19 -8.59 11.43
C ARG A 205 -3.78 -7.14 11.24
N VAL A 206 -3.19 -6.55 12.28
CA VAL A 206 -2.57 -5.23 12.24
C VAL A 206 -1.18 -5.34 12.84
N PHE A 207 -0.18 -5.06 12.01
CA PHE A 207 1.24 -5.01 12.37
C PHE A 207 1.63 -3.55 12.61
N TYR A 208 2.14 -3.25 13.80
CA TYR A 208 2.62 -1.90 14.14
C TYR A 208 4.01 -1.93 14.79
N PRO A 209 4.83 -0.86 14.64
CA PRO A 209 6.20 -0.84 15.12
C PRO A 209 6.30 -1.15 16.62
N LEU A 210 7.22 -2.03 17.00
CA LEU A 210 7.43 -2.43 18.40
C LEU A 210 7.83 -1.23 19.28
N ALA A 211 8.46 -0.20 18.71
CA ALA A 211 8.82 1.06 19.34
C ALA A 211 7.63 1.87 19.88
N TRP A 212 6.40 1.59 19.45
CA TRP A 212 5.19 2.21 20.01
C TRP A 212 4.77 1.60 21.34
N ASN A 213 5.46 0.56 21.82
CA ASN A 213 5.16 -0.05 23.10
C ASN A 213 5.30 0.96 24.25
N GLY A 214 4.21 1.24 24.95
CA GLY A 214 4.17 2.25 26.02
C GLY A 214 3.98 3.69 25.53
N ASP A 215 3.87 3.95 24.22
CA ASP A 215 3.46 5.24 23.69
C ASP A 215 1.92 5.34 23.65
N GLU A 216 1.35 5.93 24.70
CA GLU A 216 -0.11 6.14 24.82
C GLU A 216 -0.71 6.97 23.67
N THR A 217 0.10 7.75 22.94
CA THR A 217 -0.37 8.51 21.76
C THR A 217 -0.58 7.61 20.53
N ARG A 218 0.06 6.45 20.50
CA ARG A 218 0.01 5.48 19.39
C ARG A 218 -1.04 4.39 19.58
N VAL A 219 -1.36 4.03 20.83
CA VAL A 219 -2.40 3.04 21.18
C VAL A 219 -3.75 3.27 20.45
N PRO A 220 -4.26 4.51 20.29
CA PRO A 220 -5.53 4.73 19.60
C PRO A 220 -5.54 4.32 18.12
N TYR A 221 -4.41 4.39 17.42
CA TYR A 221 -4.33 4.03 16.00
C TYR A 221 -4.60 2.55 15.80
N TYR A 222 -3.99 1.68 16.60
CA TYR A 222 -4.22 0.23 16.55
C TYR A 222 -5.71 -0.13 16.74
N ALA A 223 -6.34 0.44 17.78
CA ALA A 223 -7.74 0.17 18.08
C ALA A 223 -8.67 0.67 16.97
N ALA A 224 -8.46 1.91 16.51
CA ALA A 224 -9.26 2.52 15.45
C ALA A 224 -9.05 1.84 14.08
N THR A 225 -7.88 1.25 13.80
CA THR A 225 -7.66 0.44 12.60
C THR A 225 -8.48 -0.86 12.64
N LEU A 226 -8.49 -1.59 13.76
CA LEU A 226 -9.32 -2.80 13.87
C LEU A 226 -10.83 -2.49 13.85
N GLU A 227 -11.23 -1.36 14.40
CA GLU A 227 -12.61 -0.84 14.34
C GLU A 227 -13.01 -0.48 12.90
N ALA A 228 -12.18 0.29 12.18
CA ALA A 228 -12.43 0.65 10.77
C ALA A 228 -12.49 -0.57 9.83
N VAL A 229 -11.68 -1.61 10.09
CA VAL A 229 -11.76 -2.90 9.38
C VAL A 229 -13.10 -3.58 9.63
N GLU A 230 -13.57 -3.61 10.88
CA GLU A 230 -14.85 -4.24 11.25
C GLU A 230 -16.06 -3.49 10.68
N GLU A 231 -16.09 -2.16 10.81
CA GLU A 231 -17.11 -1.30 10.19
C GLU A 231 -17.16 -1.51 8.68
N SER A 232 -16.01 -1.51 8.02
CA SER A 232 -15.95 -1.58 6.56
C SER A 232 -16.26 -2.99 6.06
N ILE A 233 -15.88 -4.06 6.75
CA ILE A 233 -16.37 -5.43 6.45
C ILE A 233 -17.91 -5.47 6.59
N ALA A 234 -18.46 -4.84 7.63
CA ALA A 234 -19.91 -4.81 7.83
C ALA A 234 -20.67 -4.08 6.71
N VAL A 235 -20.05 -3.07 6.07
CA VAL A 235 -20.57 -2.39 4.86
C VAL A 235 -20.39 -3.26 3.61
N TYR A 236 -19.17 -3.73 3.34
CA TYR A 236 -18.82 -4.36 2.06
C TYR A 236 -19.27 -5.83 1.91
N LYS A 237 -19.56 -6.54 3.01
CA LYS A 237 -20.08 -7.93 2.95
C LYS A 237 -21.42 -8.06 2.19
N ALA A 238 -22.18 -6.97 2.05
CA ALA A 238 -23.40 -6.93 1.25
C ALA A 238 -23.14 -6.99 -0.27
N LEU A 239 -21.89 -6.73 -0.69
CA LEU A 239 -21.45 -6.74 -2.09
C LEU A 239 -20.66 -8.01 -2.47
N GLY A 240 -20.38 -8.89 -1.50
CA GLY A 240 -19.67 -10.15 -1.70
C GLY A 240 -18.78 -10.52 -0.52
N THR A 241 -18.09 -11.67 -0.60
CA THR A 241 -17.16 -12.12 0.44
C THR A 241 -15.95 -11.18 0.54
N VAL A 242 -15.81 -10.51 1.69
CA VAL A 242 -14.60 -9.74 2.01
C VAL A 242 -13.50 -10.69 2.44
N LYS A 243 -12.34 -10.61 1.78
CA LYS A 243 -11.19 -11.49 2.05
C LYS A 243 -10.47 -11.09 3.35
N ARG A 244 -9.64 -11.99 3.88
CA ARG A 244 -8.70 -11.69 4.97
C ARG A 244 -7.82 -10.49 4.58
N ILE A 245 -7.58 -9.59 5.52
CA ILE A 245 -6.78 -8.37 5.35
C ILE A 245 -5.67 -8.35 6.40
N TYR A 246 -4.48 -7.88 6.03
CA TYR A 246 -3.51 -7.40 7.01
C TYR A 246 -3.10 -5.97 6.72
N ILE A 247 -2.92 -5.20 7.80
CA ILE A 247 -2.48 -3.81 7.74
C ILE A 247 -1.10 -3.70 8.36
N VAL A 248 -0.20 -2.94 7.75
CA VAL A 248 1.14 -2.66 8.28
C VAL A 248 1.31 -1.16 8.42
N PHE A 249 1.62 -0.71 9.63
CA PHE A 249 2.16 0.62 9.84
C PHE A 249 3.66 0.61 9.52
N SER A 250 4.02 1.13 8.35
CA SER A 250 5.40 1.15 7.89
C SER A 250 6.20 2.24 8.60
N THR A 251 7.49 1.96 8.83
CA THR A 251 8.49 2.97 9.27
C THR A 251 9.29 3.54 8.11
N LEU A 252 8.99 3.18 6.86
CA LEU A 252 9.63 3.75 5.68
C LEU A 252 9.41 5.26 5.62
N ASP A 253 10.53 5.99 5.66
CA ASP A 253 10.62 7.44 5.43
C ASP A 253 10.31 7.74 3.95
N TYR A 254 9.04 7.99 3.64
CA TYR A 254 8.58 8.20 2.27
C TYR A 254 8.91 9.62 1.77
N ARG A 255 10.19 9.80 1.40
CA ARG A 255 10.80 11.08 1.02
C ARG A 255 10.22 11.66 -0.26
N GLY A 256 9.30 12.61 -0.10
CA GLY A 256 8.82 13.46 -1.20
C GLY A 256 7.29 13.61 -1.31
N PHE A 257 6.53 13.00 -0.40
CA PHE A 257 5.07 13.13 -0.36
C PHE A 257 4.59 13.62 1.01
N ASP A 258 3.91 14.76 1.04
CA ASP A 258 3.37 15.38 2.28
C ASP A 258 2.07 14.70 2.79
N ALA A 259 1.60 13.64 2.13
CA ALA A 259 0.32 12.98 2.41
C ALA A 259 0.51 11.53 2.86
N THR A 260 -0.29 11.10 3.85
CA THR A 260 -0.44 9.71 4.27
C THR A 260 -0.74 8.85 3.04
N THR A 261 0.27 8.13 2.57
CA THR A 261 0.18 7.36 1.33
C THR A 261 -0.27 5.95 1.67
N TYR A 262 -1.25 5.46 0.91
CA TYR A 262 -1.85 4.14 1.09
C TYR A 262 -1.60 3.32 -0.16
N TYR A 263 -0.81 2.25 -0.01
CA TYR A 263 -0.76 1.20 -1.02
C TYR A 263 -1.91 0.24 -0.71
N GLY A 264 -3.09 0.64 -1.19
CA GLY A 264 -4.24 -0.25 -1.28
C GLY A 264 -4.08 -1.17 -2.49
N TRP A 265 -4.63 -2.37 -2.38
CA TRP A 265 -4.90 -3.24 -3.53
C TRP A 265 -3.72 -3.96 -4.14
N TYR A 266 -3.32 -5.08 -3.52
CA TYR A 266 -2.72 -6.15 -4.28
C TYR A 266 -3.31 -7.52 -3.92
N TYR A 267 -3.66 -8.33 -4.93
CA TYR A 267 -4.29 -9.62 -4.75
C TYR A 267 -3.36 -10.76 -5.15
N ARG A 268 -2.74 -11.41 -4.15
CA ARG A 268 -2.21 -12.77 -4.29
C ARG A 268 -3.31 -13.75 -3.90
N PRO A 269 -3.68 -14.74 -4.75
CA PRO A 269 -4.75 -15.70 -4.43
C PRO A 269 -4.54 -16.50 -3.13
N SER A 270 -3.29 -16.63 -2.68
CA SER A 270 -2.89 -17.36 -1.47
C SER A 270 -2.65 -16.48 -0.24
N GLU A 271 -2.62 -15.16 -0.38
CA GLU A 271 -2.36 -14.24 0.74
C GLU A 271 -3.60 -13.40 1.08
N ALA A 272 -3.57 -12.81 2.26
CA ALA A 272 -4.51 -11.76 2.61
C ALA A 272 -4.20 -10.45 1.85
N CYS A 273 -5.24 -9.62 1.74
CA CYS A 273 -5.22 -8.30 1.14
C CYS A 273 -4.29 -7.38 1.97
N PRO A 274 -3.16 -6.88 1.43
CA PRO A 274 -2.27 -5.96 2.15
C PRO A 274 -2.83 -4.55 2.15
N ILE A 275 -2.63 -3.83 3.25
CA ILE A 275 -2.79 -2.37 3.33
C ILE A 275 -1.56 -1.80 4.05
N LEU A 276 -0.70 -1.08 3.33
CA LEU A 276 0.39 -0.32 3.96
C LEU A 276 -0.09 1.08 4.35
N ILE A 277 0.16 1.47 5.60
CA ILE A 277 -0.09 2.81 6.13
C ILE A 277 1.26 3.46 6.43
N HIS A 278 1.65 4.44 5.61
CA HIS A 278 2.80 5.30 5.91
C HIS A 278 2.33 6.44 6.80
N LEU A 279 2.76 6.45 8.07
CA LEU A 279 2.54 7.59 8.95
C LEU A 279 3.55 8.69 8.60
N VAL A 280 3.14 9.57 7.68
CA VAL A 280 3.89 10.80 7.40
C VAL A 280 4.13 11.55 8.70
N ALA A 281 5.37 11.99 8.84
CA ALA A 281 5.97 12.75 9.93
C ALA A 281 5.03 13.62 10.80
N THR A 282 4.35 12.97 11.75
CA THR A 282 3.98 13.60 13.06
C THR A 282 5.23 13.97 13.90
N THR A 283 6.42 13.91 13.29
CA THR A 283 7.74 14.20 13.85
C THR A 283 8.23 15.61 13.53
N ARG A 284 7.51 16.39 12.71
CA ARG A 284 7.50 17.85 12.91
C ARG A 284 6.68 18.11 14.17
N ASN A 285 7.22 18.93 15.08
CA ASN A 285 6.64 19.24 16.40
C ASN A 285 5.35 20.08 16.35
N ASP A 286 4.52 19.97 15.31
CA ASP A 286 3.24 20.66 15.20
C ASP A 286 2.15 19.85 15.92
N PRO A 287 1.54 20.36 17.01
CA PRO A 287 0.49 19.65 17.75
C PRO A 287 -0.87 19.63 17.02
N ILE A 288 -0.90 19.90 15.70
CA ILE A 288 -2.09 20.31 14.96
C ILE A 288 -2.12 19.67 13.57
N ALA A 289 -2.73 18.48 13.46
CA ALA A 289 -3.21 17.94 12.16
C ALA A 289 -4.43 16.99 12.25
N PHE A 290 -5.01 16.77 13.44
CA PHE A 290 -6.26 16.01 13.62
C PHE A 290 -7.22 16.72 14.58
N LYS A 291 -7.76 17.85 14.12
CA LYS A 291 -9.02 18.42 14.64
C LYS A 291 -10.15 17.96 13.72
#